data_AF-A0A0F9QR16-F1
#
_entry.id   AF-A0A0F9QR16-F1
#
_cell.length_a   1.000
_cell.length_b   1.000
_cell.length_c   1.000
_cell.angle_alpha   90.00
_cell.angle_beta   90.00
_cell.angle_gamma   90.00
#
_symmetry.space_group_name_H-M   'P 1'
#
loop_
_entity.id
_entity.type
_entity.pdbx_description
1 polymer ?
#
loop_
_entity_poly.entity_id
_entity_poly.type
_entity_poly.pdbx_seq_one_letter_code
_entity_poly.pdbx_strand_id
1 'polypeptide(L)'
;MTTKTNLKVCHDCGAEEGQLHEFGCDMETCPFCGNQLISCECCYNILKIDASEGSWAYSHGLTESQDKQWECILEGKGRIPYVRVPFLCAMCGEVYPEMFNVPDEEWGKYIIPELQSEVLCWKCYDNMITLFPTGWKKNGTGG
;
A
#
# COMPACT_ATOMS: atom_id res chain seq x y z
N MET A 1 -34.71 -11.49 9.66
CA MET A 1 -33.50 -12.25 9.28
C MET A 1 -32.41 -11.24 8.98
N THR A 2 -31.64 -10.85 9.99
CA THR A 2 -30.44 -10.02 9.78
C THR A 2 -29.39 -10.94 9.20
N THR A 3 -29.17 -10.86 7.88
CA THR A 3 -27.98 -11.43 7.27
C THR A 3 -26.79 -10.81 7.97
N LYS A 4 -26.10 -11.61 8.78
CA LYS A 4 -24.78 -11.26 9.33
C LYS A 4 -23.90 -11.02 8.11
N THR A 5 -23.79 -9.77 7.67
CA THR A 5 -22.78 -9.36 6.71
C THR A 5 -21.47 -9.80 7.32
N ASN A 6 -20.74 -10.65 6.61
CA ASN A 6 -19.40 -11.06 7.00
C ASN A 6 -18.50 -9.84 6.80
N LEU A 7 -18.65 -8.85 7.67
CA LEU A 7 -17.96 -7.57 7.61
C LEU A 7 -16.48 -7.90 7.65
N LYS A 8 -15.80 -7.52 6.57
CA LYS A 8 -14.37 -7.72 6.50
C LYS A 8 -13.76 -6.70 7.46
N VAL A 9 -13.04 -7.20 8.46
CA VAL A 9 -12.38 -6.36 9.45
C VAL A 9 -10.95 -6.10 9.05
N CYS A 10 -10.41 -4.95 9.46
CA CYS A 10 -8.98 -4.69 9.41
C CYS A 10 -8.26 -5.79 10.18
N HIS A 11 -7.24 -6.42 9.57
CA HIS A 11 -6.54 -7.52 10.21
C HIS A 11 -5.58 -7.06 11.32
N ASP A 12 -5.27 -5.76 11.38
CA ASP A 12 -4.38 -5.17 12.37
C ASP A 12 -5.17 -4.66 13.59
N CYS A 13 -6.09 -3.70 13.40
CA CYS A 13 -6.87 -3.12 14.51
C CYS A 13 -8.32 -3.66 14.66
N GLY A 14 -8.80 -4.51 13.75
CA GLY A 14 -10.15 -5.07 13.85
C GLY A 14 -11.30 -4.14 13.40
N ALA A 15 -11.02 -2.92 12.95
CA ALA A 15 -12.05 -1.99 12.47
C ALA A 15 -12.92 -2.60 11.35
N GLU A 16 -14.24 -2.44 11.43
CA GLU A 16 -15.17 -2.89 10.39
C GLU A 16 -15.17 -1.93 9.19
N GLU A 17 -15.58 -2.39 8.00
CA GLU A 17 -15.71 -1.50 6.84
C GLU A 17 -16.64 -0.31 7.14
N GLY A 18 -16.18 0.88 6.78
CA GLY A 18 -16.86 2.16 7.07
C GLY A 18 -16.55 2.75 8.45
N GLN A 19 -15.86 2.04 9.33
CA GLN A 19 -15.36 2.58 10.61
C GLN A 19 -13.96 3.16 10.46
N LEU A 20 -13.57 4.05 11.38
CA LEU A 20 -12.19 4.51 11.49
C LEU A 20 -11.31 3.41 12.10
N HIS A 21 -10.04 3.40 11.71
CA HIS A 21 -9.02 2.59 12.36
C HIS A 21 -8.78 3.05 13.82
N GLU A 22 -8.21 2.19 14.64
CA GLU A 22 -7.57 2.63 15.89
C GLU A 22 -6.31 3.45 15.57
N PHE A 23 -6.00 4.47 16.37
CA PHE A 23 -4.77 5.25 16.18
C PHE A 23 -3.54 4.34 16.33
N GLY A 24 -2.61 4.47 15.40
CA GLY A 24 -1.41 3.62 15.34
C GLY A 24 -1.59 2.35 14.50
N CYS A 25 -2.73 2.15 13.84
CA CYS A 25 -2.92 1.01 12.93
C CYS A 25 -2.02 1.10 11.69
N ASP A 26 -1.33 0.00 11.38
CA ASP A 26 -0.45 -0.14 10.21
C ASP A 26 -1.23 -0.10 8.89
N MET A 27 -2.53 -0.36 8.92
CA MET A 27 -3.38 -0.34 7.73
C MET A 27 -4.01 1.03 7.46
N GLU A 28 -3.86 1.98 8.40
CA GLU A 28 -4.47 3.29 8.25
C GLU A 28 -3.73 4.14 7.21
N THR A 29 -4.51 4.78 6.33
CA THR A 29 -3.99 5.65 5.28
C THR A 29 -4.00 7.11 5.74
N CYS A 30 -2.88 7.82 5.54
CA CYS A 30 -2.76 9.23 5.85
C CYS A 30 -3.72 10.08 4.99
N PRO A 31 -4.61 10.89 5.60
CA PRO A 31 -5.56 11.72 4.86
C PRO A 31 -4.92 12.92 4.14
N PHE A 32 -3.61 13.13 4.30
CA PHE A 32 -2.87 14.20 3.64
C PHE A 32 -2.11 13.73 2.40
N CYS A 33 -1.49 12.55 2.43
CA CYS A 33 -0.63 12.08 1.33
C CYS A 33 -1.04 10.74 0.72
N GLY A 34 -1.95 9.97 1.34
CA GLY A 34 -2.36 8.66 0.83
C GLY A 34 -1.38 7.51 1.11
N ASN A 35 -0.22 7.77 1.73
CA ASN A 35 0.67 6.71 2.23
C ASN A 35 0.18 6.20 3.59
N GLN A 36 0.80 5.14 4.12
CA GLN A 36 0.54 4.63 5.47
C GLN A 36 0.73 5.74 6.53
N LEU A 37 -0.24 5.90 7.45
CA LEU A 37 -0.30 7.01 8.41
C LEU A 37 0.89 7.03 9.36
N ILE A 38 1.25 5.89 9.93
CA ILE A 38 2.30 5.78 10.94
C ILE A 38 3.73 6.03 10.41
N SER A 39 3.93 5.96 9.10
CA SER A 39 5.23 6.12 8.44
C SER A 39 5.29 7.36 7.53
N CYS A 40 4.20 8.12 7.43
CA CYS A 40 4.19 9.33 6.62
C CYS A 40 4.95 10.48 7.29
N GLU A 41 5.56 11.35 6.48
CA GLU A 41 6.27 12.53 6.97
C GLU A 41 5.34 13.73 7.24
N CYS A 42 4.02 13.58 7.06
CA CYS A 42 3.08 14.69 7.17
C CYS A 42 3.03 15.29 8.58
N CYS A 43 3.19 14.46 9.62
CA CYS A 43 3.18 14.92 11.00
C CYS A 43 4.32 15.91 11.27
N TYR A 44 5.55 15.59 10.85
CA TYR A 44 6.71 16.48 10.99
C TYR A 44 6.55 17.77 10.17
N ASN A 45 6.11 17.64 8.91
CA ASN A 45 5.94 18.77 8.00
C ASN A 45 4.85 19.77 8.45
N ILE A 46 3.76 19.27 9.02
CA ILE A 46 2.63 20.10 9.47
C ILE A 46 2.93 20.72 10.85
N LEU A 47 3.46 19.93 11.78
CA LEU A 47 3.85 20.40 13.11
C LEU A 47 5.14 21.24 13.10
N LYS A 48 5.82 21.34 11.95
CA LYS A 48 7.09 22.06 11.78
C LYS A 48 8.19 21.53 12.69
N ILE A 49 8.28 20.20 12.76
CA ILE A 49 9.29 19.47 13.53
C ILE A 49 10.42 19.06 12.60
N ASP A 50 11.66 19.27 13.03
CA ASP A 50 12.84 18.76 12.33
C ASP A 50 12.99 17.25 12.60
N ALA A 51 12.89 16.47 11.52
CA ALA A 51 13.07 15.02 11.50
C ALA A 51 14.28 14.60 10.65
N SER A 52 15.21 15.53 10.38
CA SER A 52 16.46 15.21 9.66
C SER A 52 17.37 14.29 10.48
N GLU A 53 18.26 13.57 9.79
CA GLU A 53 19.23 12.68 10.43
C GLU A 53 20.02 13.41 11.53
N GLY A 54 20.06 12.81 12.73
CA GLY A 54 20.69 13.41 13.92
C GLY A 54 19.78 14.30 14.76
N SER A 55 18.58 14.64 14.30
CA SER A 55 17.55 15.29 15.14
C SER A 55 16.99 14.35 16.20
N TRP A 56 16.35 14.90 17.23
CA TRP A 56 15.65 14.11 18.24
C TRP A 56 14.54 13.24 17.62
N ALA A 57 13.71 13.87 16.77
CA ALA A 57 12.55 13.22 16.17
C ALA A 57 12.95 12.09 15.21
N TYR A 58 14.10 12.20 14.53
CA TYR A 58 14.62 11.11 13.71
C TYR A 58 14.83 9.82 14.49
N SER A 59 15.28 9.91 15.75
CA SER A 59 15.58 8.73 16.58
C SER A 59 14.44 8.33 17.52
N HIS A 60 13.54 9.25 17.86
CA HIS A 60 12.54 9.04 18.91
C HIS A 60 11.09 9.30 18.46
N GLY A 61 10.89 9.79 17.24
CA GLY A 61 9.59 10.21 16.76
C GLY A 61 9.06 11.46 17.46
N LEU A 62 7.73 11.58 17.49
CA LEU A 62 7.03 12.67 18.16
C LEU A 62 7.04 12.47 19.68
N THR A 63 7.01 13.57 20.43
CA THR A 63 6.69 13.54 21.87
C THR A 63 5.20 13.30 22.07
N GLU A 64 4.78 12.83 23.25
CA GLU A 64 3.36 12.62 23.57
C GLU A 64 2.48 13.86 23.34
N SER A 65 3.02 15.06 23.56
CA SER A 65 2.30 16.31 23.32
C SER A 65 2.10 16.57 21.82
N GLN A 66 3.13 16.26 21.02
CA GLN A 66 3.09 16.41 19.56
C GLN A 66 2.19 15.34 18.93
N ASP A 67 2.18 14.11 19.44
CA ASP A 67 1.23 13.07 19.03
C ASP A 67 -0.21 13.51 19.26
N LYS A 68 -0.54 14.03 20.45
CA LYS A 68 -1.89 14.56 20.72
C LYS A 68 -2.26 15.73 19.81
N GLN A 69 -1.30 16.59 19.48
CA GLN A 69 -1.53 17.66 18.49
C GLN A 69 -1.79 17.07 17.09
N TRP A 70 -1.06 16.02 16.72
CA TRP A 70 -1.23 15.34 15.45
C TRP A 70 -2.59 14.66 15.34
N GLU A 71 -3.03 13.96 16.39
CA GLU A 71 -4.38 13.39 16.47
C GLU A 71 -5.47 14.45 16.28
N CYS A 72 -5.38 15.60 16.97
CA CYS A 72 -6.32 16.72 16.78
C CYS A 72 -6.35 17.22 15.32
N ILE A 73 -5.19 17.29 14.65
CA ILE A 73 -5.11 17.70 13.25
C ILE A 73 -5.75 16.66 12.33
N LEU A 74 -5.52 15.37 12.58
CA LEU A 74 -6.12 14.27 11.83
C LEU A 74 -7.64 14.26 11.95
N GLU A 75 -8.17 14.41 13.17
CA GLU A 75 -9.61 14.51 13.42
C GLU A 75 -10.21 15.74 12.72
N GLY A 76 -9.53 16.89 12.79
CA GLY A 76 -9.96 18.11 12.08
C GLY A 76 -9.94 17.97 10.55
N LYS A 77 -9.01 17.20 10.00
CA LYS A 77 -8.92 16.90 8.56
C LYS A 77 -9.98 15.88 8.11
N GLY A 78 -10.37 14.97 9.00
CA GLY A 78 -11.17 13.80 8.69
C GLY A 78 -10.27 12.62 8.30
N ARG A 79 -10.19 11.62 9.18
CA ARG A 79 -9.50 10.35 8.91
C ARG A 79 -10.28 9.51 7.87
N ILE A 80 -9.58 8.60 7.21
CA ILE A 80 -10.15 7.78 6.15
C ILE A 80 -10.77 6.51 6.76
N PRO A 81 -12.07 6.25 6.57
CA PRO A 81 -12.69 5.01 7.01
C PRO A 81 -12.08 3.79 6.31
N TYR A 82 -11.97 2.69 7.04
CA TYR A 82 -11.49 1.42 6.52
C TYR A 82 -12.43 0.88 5.44
N VAL A 83 -11.87 0.45 4.32
CA VAL A 83 -12.56 -0.36 3.31
C VAL A 83 -11.55 -1.42 2.85
N ARG A 84 -11.95 -2.69 2.76
CA ARG A 84 -11.05 -3.72 2.25
C ARG A 84 -11.03 -3.68 0.72
N VAL A 85 -10.14 -2.86 0.17
CA VAL A 85 -9.91 -2.78 -1.27
C VAL A 85 -9.36 -4.13 -1.79
N PRO A 86 -9.92 -4.71 -2.86
CA PRO A 86 -9.39 -5.93 -3.44
C PRO A 86 -8.16 -5.67 -4.32
N PHE A 87 -7.19 -6.58 -4.23
CA PHE A 87 -6.16 -6.71 -5.26
C PHE A 87 -6.72 -7.54 -6.42
N LEU A 88 -6.60 -7.03 -7.64
CA LEU A 88 -7.09 -7.72 -8.84
C LEU A 88 -5.91 -8.08 -9.74
N CYS A 89 -5.90 -9.29 -10.28
CA CYS A 89 -4.98 -9.63 -11.36
C CYS A 89 -5.34 -8.81 -12.60
N ALA A 90 -4.43 -7.98 -13.11
CA ALA A 90 -4.68 -7.11 -14.26
C ALA A 90 -4.97 -7.87 -15.56
N MET A 91 -4.56 -9.13 -15.66
CA MET A 91 -4.76 -9.95 -16.85
C MET A 91 -6.07 -10.75 -16.84
N CYS A 92 -6.46 -11.35 -15.71
CA CYS A 92 -7.61 -12.25 -15.64
C CYS A 92 -8.74 -11.78 -14.71
N GLY A 93 -8.51 -10.73 -13.91
CA GLY A 93 -9.50 -10.20 -12.96
C GLY A 93 -9.68 -11.04 -11.70
N GLU A 94 -8.83 -12.03 -11.44
CA GLU A 94 -8.84 -12.79 -10.19
C GLU A 94 -8.74 -11.86 -8.98
N VAL A 95 -9.65 -12.02 -8.02
CA VAL A 95 -9.77 -11.18 -6.83
C VAL A 95 -8.98 -11.81 -5.67
N TYR A 96 -8.08 -11.04 -5.06
CA TYR A 96 -7.14 -11.52 -4.03
C TYR A 96 -6.35 -12.76 -4.50
N PRO A 97 -5.58 -12.67 -5.59
CA PRO A 97 -4.71 -13.76 -5.99
C PRO A 97 -3.70 -14.08 -4.88
N GLU A 98 -3.19 -15.30 -4.85
CA GLU A 98 -2.09 -15.66 -3.96
C GLU A 98 -0.89 -14.76 -4.26
N MET A 99 -0.41 -14.06 -3.23
CA MET A 99 0.69 -13.10 -3.35
C MET A 99 2.01 -13.86 -3.44
N PHE A 100 2.86 -13.46 -4.37
CA PHE A 100 4.22 -13.96 -4.54
C PHE A 100 5.14 -12.79 -4.85
N ASN A 101 6.45 -12.99 -4.67
CA ASN A 101 7.46 -11.99 -4.96
C ASN A 101 8.44 -12.54 -5.99
N VAL A 102 8.81 -11.69 -6.94
CA VAL A 102 9.78 -11.96 -8.00
C VAL A 102 10.77 -10.79 -7.99
N PRO A 103 12.09 -11.03 -8.14
CA PRO A 103 13.05 -9.93 -8.26
C PRO A 103 12.70 -8.99 -9.42
N ASP A 104 12.89 -7.68 -9.25
CA ASP A 104 12.54 -6.67 -10.26
C ASP A 104 13.16 -6.94 -11.63
N GLU A 105 14.38 -7.48 -11.67
CA GLU A 105 15.07 -7.86 -12.92
C GLU A 105 14.31 -8.99 -13.65
N GLU A 106 13.87 -10.01 -12.92
CA GLU A 106 13.13 -11.13 -13.48
C GLU A 106 11.71 -10.69 -13.88
N TRP A 107 11.04 -9.90 -13.05
CA TRP A 107 9.75 -9.29 -13.37
C TRP A 107 9.84 -8.47 -14.67
N GLY A 108 10.81 -7.56 -14.76
CA GLY A 108 11.02 -6.71 -15.93
C GLY A 108 11.44 -7.45 -17.19
N LYS A 109 11.99 -8.67 -17.07
CA LYS A 109 12.37 -9.52 -18.21
C LYS A 109 11.14 -10.12 -18.90
N TYR A 110 10.15 -10.57 -18.14
CA TYR A 110 8.98 -11.29 -18.66
C TYR A 110 7.72 -10.43 -18.75
N ILE A 111 7.54 -9.45 -17.86
CA ILE A 111 6.37 -8.59 -17.81
C ILE A 111 6.61 -7.32 -18.62
N ILE A 112 5.68 -7.03 -19.53
CA ILE A 112 5.73 -5.84 -20.40
C ILE A 112 5.50 -4.55 -19.59
N PRO A 113 6.04 -3.39 -20.01
CA PRO A 113 5.98 -2.15 -19.24
C PRO A 113 4.58 -1.76 -18.75
N GLU A 114 3.54 -2.01 -19.54
CA GLU A 114 2.14 -1.69 -19.22
C GLU A 114 1.58 -2.49 -18.03
N LEU A 115 2.22 -3.61 -17.68
CA LEU A 115 1.80 -4.49 -16.58
C LEU A 115 2.77 -4.47 -15.41
N GLN A 116 3.89 -3.73 -15.49
CA GLN A 116 4.94 -3.80 -14.46
C GLN A 116 4.53 -3.17 -13.13
N SER A 117 3.60 -2.21 -13.13
CA SER A 117 3.02 -1.61 -11.93
C SER A 117 1.77 -2.34 -11.42
N GLU A 118 1.37 -3.42 -12.10
CA GLU A 118 0.11 -4.11 -11.83
C GLU A 118 0.32 -5.42 -11.07
N VAL A 119 -0.73 -5.88 -10.39
CA VAL A 119 -0.73 -7.21 -9.75
C VAL A 119 -1.07 -8.26 -10.81
N LEU A 120 -0.29 -9.35 -10.86
CA LEU A 120 -0.61 -10.56 -11.63
C LEU A 120 -0.75 -11.75 -10.68
N CYS A 121 -1.68 -12.66 -10.97
CA CYS A 121 -1.68 -13.96 -10.30
C CYS A 121 -0.60 -14.87 -10.87
N TRP A 122 -0.19 -15.89 -10.10
CA TRP A 122 0.88 -16.83 -10.49
C TRP A 122 0.66 -17.43 -11.89
N LYS A 123 -0.58 -17.81 -12.20
CA LYS A 123 -0.94 -18.36 -13.51
C LYS A 123 -0.74 -17.36 -14.65
N CYS A 124 -1.06 -16.10 -14.44
CA CYS A 124 -0.84 -15.06 -15.44
C CYS A 124 0.64 -14.72 -15.60
N TYR A 125 1.42 -14.75 -14.52
CA TYR A 125 2.87 -14.64 -14.56
C TYR A 125 3.51 -15.77 -15.39
N ASP A 126 3.15 -17.03 -15.12
CA ASP A 126 3.65 -18.19 -15.88
C ASP A 126 3.28 -18.13 -17.37
N ASN A 127 2.09 -17.62 -17.69
CA ASN A 127 1.69 -17.38 -19.07
C ASN A 127 2.61 -16.36 -19.76
N MET A 128 3.07 -15.32 -19.06
CA MET A 128 4.01 -14.34 -19.61
C MET A 128 5.38 -14.96 -19.89
N ILE A 129 5.87 -15.83 -19.00
CA ILE A 129 7.10 -16.61 -19.25
C ILE A 129 6.92 -17.50 -20.49
N THR A 130 5.76 -18.14 -20.64
CA THR A 130 5.45 -18.99 -21.79
C THR A 130 5.38 -18.19 -23.11
N LEU A 131 4.82 -16.99 -23.08
CA LEU A 131 4.78 -16.08 -24.22
C LEU A 131 6.16 -15.52 -24.58
N PHE A 132 7.01 -15.29 -23.58
CA PHE A 132 8.31 -14.65 -23.72
C PHE A 132 9.43 -15.49 -23.09
N PRO A 133 9.73 -16.69 -23.62
CA PRO A 133 10.67 -17.63 -22.98
C PRO A 133 12.09 -17.05 -22.82
N THR A 134 12.48 -16.10 -23.67
CA THR A 134 13.77 -15.39 -23.61
C THR A 134 13.64 -13.93 -23.16
N GLY A 135 12.48 -13.54 -22.63
CA GLY A 135 12.11 -12.16 -22.33
C GLY A 135 11.41 -11.45 -23.50
N TRP A 136 10.64 -10.40 -23.19
CA TRP A 136 9.75 -9.75 -24.15
C TRP A 136 10.47 -8.79 -25.12
N LYS A 137 11.65 -8.29 -24.74
CA LYS A 137 12.47 -7.42 -25.59
C LYS A 137 13.03 -8.24 -26.75
N LYS A 138 12.66 -7.90 -27.98
CA LYS A 138 13.35 -8.43 -29.16
C LYS A 138 14.73 -7.80 -29.21
N ASN A 139 15.79 -8.61 -29.22
CA ASN A 139 17.13 -8.13 -29.56
C ASN A 139 17.01 -7.45 -30.93
N GLY A 140 17.39 -6.17 -31.01
CA GLY A 140 17.38 -5.43 -32.25
C GLY A 140 18.25 -6.14 -33.28
N THR A 141 17.65 -6.88 -34.20
CA THR A 141 18.30 -7.18 -35.47
C THR A 141 18.38 -5.86 -36.22
N GLY A 142 19.61 -5.41 -36.44
CA GLY A 142 19.92 -4.15 -37.10
C GLY A 142 19.17 -3.95 -38.41
N GLY A 143 18.84 -2.69 -38.67
CA GLY A 143 18.72 -2.11 -39.99
C GLY A 143 19.85 -1.10 -40.17
#